data_AF-A0A916Q0K4-F1
#
_entry.id   AF-A0A916Q0K4-F1
#
_cell.length_a   1.000
_cell.length_b   1.000
_cell.length_c   1.000
_cell.angle_alpha   90.00
_cell.angle_beta   90.00
_cell.angle_gamma   90.00
#
_symmetry.space_group_name_H-M   'P 1'
#
loop_
_entity.id
_entity.type
_entity.pdbx_description
1 polymer ?
#
loop_
_entity_poly.entity_id
_entity_poly.type
_entity_poly.pdbx_seq_one_letter_code
_entity_poly.pdbx_strand_id
1 'polypeptide(L)' 'MSLLILDTDHASLFLKGNALICDRVFQTDPENLAISVITAEEICQGWLSEINKHSQAAQSSRLLLAYSEFEKALDFF' A
#
# COMPACT_ATOMS: atom_id res chain seq x y z
N MET A 1 4.86 14.60 -22.00
CA MET A 1 4.12 13.68 -21.12
C MET A 1 5.05 13.30 -19.99
N SER A 2 4.60 13.41 -18.74
CA SER A 2 5.41 13.08 -17.55
C SER A 2 4.69 12.01 -16.75
N LEU A 3 5.37 10.88 -16.51
CA LEU A 3 4.88 9.81 -15.65
C LEU A 3 5.17 10.14 -14.18
N LEU A 4 4.15 10.12 -13.33
CA LEU A 4 4.30 10.21 -11.88
C LEU A 4 4.48 8.80 -11.33
N ILE A 5 5.67 8.51 -10.80
CA ILE A 5 5.97 7.24 -10.15
C ILE A 5 5.90 7.46 -8.63
N LEU A 6 5.02 6.73 -7.94
CA LEU A 6 5.00 6.76 -6.47
C LEU A 6 6.11 5.87 -5.93
N ASP A 7 6.93 6.44 -5.06
CA ASP A 7 7.84 5.69 -4.19
C ASP A 7 7.05 5.01 -3.06
N THR A 8 7.68 4.07 -2.36
CA THR A 8 7.05 3.21 -1.36
C THR A 8 6.43 3.98 -0.21
N ASP A 9 7.06 5.07 0.25
CA ASP A 9 6.46 5.93 1.27
C ASP A 9 5.18 6.61 0.76
N HIS A 10 5.16 7.05 -0.49
CA HIS A 10 3.98 7.72 -1.08
C HIS A 10 2.85 6.74 -1.35
N ALA A 11 3.15 5.56 -1.90
CA ALA A 11 2.16 4.50 -2.06
C ALA A 11 1.59 4.04 -0.71
N SER A 12 2.46 3.92 0.31
CA SER A 12 2.03 3.60 1.68
C SER A 12 1.12 4.67 2.29
N LEU A 13 1.42 5.95 2.07
CA LEU A 13 0.57 7.06 2.52
C LEU A 13 -0.76 7.11 1.77
N PHE A 14 -0.77 6.81 0.47
CA PHE A 14 -1.98 6.70 -0.33
C PHE A 14 -2.91 5.59 0.20
N LEU A 15 -2.37 4.38 0.41
CA LEU A 15 -3.12 3.25 0.97
C LEU A 15 -3.68 3.53 2.37
N LYS A 16 -2.99 4.37 3.16
CA LYS A 16 -3.45 4.84 4.48
C LYS A 16 -4.44 6.00 4.42
N GLY A 17 -4.82 6.47 3.24
CA GLY A 17 -5.77 7.56 3.06
C GLY A 17 -5.23 8.94 3.46
N ASN A 18 -3.92 9.18 3.32
CA ASN A 18 -3.35 10.50 3.58
C ASN A 18 -3.92 11.54 2.59
N ALA A 19 -4.66 12.52 3.10
CA ALA A 19 -5.39 13.49 2.28
C ALA A 19 -4.53 14.18 1.20
N LEU A 20 -3.33 14.66 1.55
CA LEU A 20 -2.47 15.36 0.59
C LEU A 20 -1.99 14.47 -0.55
N ILE A 21 -1.71 13.21 -0.25
CA ILE A 21 -1.29 12.23 -1.26
C ILE A 21 -2.48 11.80 -2.11
N CYS A 22 -3.63 11.54 -1.49
CA CYS A 22 -4.87 11.22 -2.19
C CYS A 22 -5.25 12.33 -3.17
N ASP A 23 -5.25 13.60 -2.75
CA ASP A 23 -5.58 14.73 -3.62
C ASP A 23 -4.64 14.79 -4.83
N ARG A 24 -3.34 14.56 -4.63
CA ARG A 24 -2.35 14.54 -5.72
C ARG A 24 -2.55 13.38 -6.68
N VAL A 25 -2.84 12.19 -6.14
CA VAL A 25 -3.11 10.99 -6.95
C VAL A 25 -4.39 11.18 -7.76
N PHE A 26 -5.47 11.70 -7.17
CA PHE A 26 -6.74 11.92 -7.87
C PHE A 26 -6.71 13.07 -8.88
N GLN A 27 -5.74 13.98 -8.79
CA GLN A 27 -5.48 15.00 -9.82
C GLN A 27 -4.60 14.51 -10.98
N THR A 28 -4.03 13.31 -10.87
CA THR A 28 -3.18 12.71 -11.90
C THR A 28 -4.01 11.77 -12.76
N ASP A 29 -3.90 11.90 -14.08
CA ASP A 29 -4.51 10.95 -15.02
C ASP A 29 -3.96 9.54 -14.74
N PRO A 30 -4.81 8.51 -14.57
CA PRO A 30 -4.37 7.14 -14.36
C PRO A 30 -3.34 6.63 -15.37
N GLU A 31 -3.38 7.07 -16.64
CA GLU A 31 -2.39 6.68 -17.66
C GLU A 31 -0.98 7.25 -17.38
N ASN A 32 -0.90 8.28 -16.53
CA ASN A 32 0.34 8.95 -16.12
C ASN A 32 0.70 8.66 -14.65
N LEU A 33 0.11 7.65 -14.04
CA LEU A 33 0.41 7.20 -12.68
C LEU A 33 0.97 5.78 -12.70
N ALA A 34 2.05 5.54 -11.96
CA ALA A 34 2.62 4.21 -11.82
C ALA A 34 3.28 4.01 -10.46
N ILE A 35 3.55 2.74 -10.13
CA ILE A 35 4.52 2.34 -9.10
C ILE A 35 5.61 1.50 -9.76
N SER A 36 6.77 1.41 -9.12
CA SER A 36 7.78 0.44 -9.55
C SER A 36 7.43 -0.97 -9.06
N VAL A 37 7.93 -2.01 -9.73
CA VAL A 37 7.80 -3.40 -9.24
C VAL A 37 8.49 -3.59 -7.87
N ILE A 38 9.53 -2.80 -7.58
CA ILE A 38 10.23 -2.79 -6.29
C ILE A 38 9.29 -2.26 -5.20
N THR A 39 8.54 -1.19 -5.48
CA THR A 39 7.53 -0.64 -4.57
C THR A 39 6.43 -1.65 -4.26
N ALA A 40 5.98 -2.41 -5.27
CA ALA A 40 5.00 -3.49 -5.08
C ALA A 40 5.58 -4.61 -4.18
N GLU A 41 6.83 -5.00 -4.38
CA GLU A 41 7.53 -5.98 -3.54
C GLU A 41 7.62 -5.50 -2.08
N GLU A 42 8.06 -4.27 -1.85
CA GLU A 42 8.25 -3.72 -0.50
C GLU A 42 6.93 -3.62 0.28
N ILE A 43 5.83 -3.22 -0.38
CA ILE A 43 4.49 -3.19 0.23
C ILE A 43 4.04 -4.62 0.59
N CYS A 44 4.23 -5.59 -0.32
CA CYS A 44 3.91 -6.99 -0.05
C CYS A 44 4.71 -7.53 1.14
N GLN A 45 6.03 -7.31 1.15
CA GLN A 45 6.91 -7.76 2.23
C GLN A 45 6.53 -7.11 3.58
N GLY A 46 6.20 -5.83 3.57
CA GLY A 46 5.73 -5.10 4.76
C GLY A 46 4.50 -5.73 5.39
N TRP A 47 3.46 -6.03 4.59
CA TRP A 47 2.25 -6.69 5.08
C TRP A 47 2.48 -8.13 5.55
N LEU A 48 3.26 -8.92 4.79
CA LEU A 48 3.61 -10.29 5.21
C LEU A 48 4.37 -10.32 6.54
N SER A 49 5.22 -9.33 6.81
CA SER A 49 5.92 -9.17 8.10
C SER A 49 4.94 -8.95 9.26
N GLU A 50 3.98 -8.01 9.12
CA GLU A 50 2.98 -7.75 10.17
C GLU A 50 2.03 -8.94 10.38
N ILE A 51 1.62 -9.64 9.31
CA ILE A 51 0.83 -10.87 9.38
C ILE A 51 1.58 -11.93 10.20
N ASN A 52 2.84 -12.20 9.87
CA ASN A 52 3.66 -13.21 10.56
C ASN A 52 3.82 -12.88 12.04
N LYS A 53 4.10 -11.62 12.36
CA LYS A 53 4.23 -11.11 13.73
C LYS A 53 2.95 -11.30 14.55
N HIS A 54 1.77 -11.00 14.00
CA HIS A 54 0.51 -11.14 14.72
C HIS A 54 -0.02 -12.58 14.79
N SER A 55 0.32 -13.41 13.79
CA SER A 55 0.04 -14.85 13.79
C SER A 55 0.75 -15.57 14.95
N GLN A 56 2.03 -15.25 15.17
CA GLN A 56 2.81 -15.84 16.26
C GLN A 56 2.37 -15.38 17.66
N ALA A 57 1.85 -14.15 17.77
CA ALA A 57 1.45 -13.56 19.04
C ALA A 57 0.01 -13.89 19.49
N ALA A 58 -0.72 -14.75 18.75
CA ALA A 58 -2.14 -15.07 18.97
C ALA A 58 -3.07 -13.83 19.04
N GLN A 59 -2.71 -12.74 18.35
CA GLN A 59 -3.47 -11.49 18.34
C GLN A 59 -4.51 -11.50 17.21
N SER A 60 -5.58 -12.27 17.40
CA SER A 60 -6.60 -12.55 16.38
C SER A 60 -7.19 -11.30 15.72
N SER A 61 -7.49 -10.25 16.49
CA SER A 61 -8.04 -9.00 15.95
C SER A 61 -7.05 -8.23 15.07
N ARG A 62 -5.77 -8.18 15.46
CA ARG A 62 -4.73 -7.51 14.65
C ARG A 62 -4.36 -8.30 13.41
N LEU A 63 -4.39 -9.63 13.50
CA LEU A 63 -4.18 -10.49 12.34
C LEU A 63 -5.27 -10.28 11.28
N LEU A 64 -6.54 -10.19 11.71
CA LEU A 64 -7.66 -9.94 10.81
C LEU A 64 -7.55 -8.56 10.13
N LEU A 65 -7.19 -7.53 10.89
CA LEU A 65 -6.91 -6.20 10.33
C LEU A 65 -5.75 -6.23 9.33
N ALA A 66 -4.65 -6.91 9.65
CA ALA A 66 -3.49 -7.01 8.76
C ALA A 66 -3.85 -7.67 7.42
N TYR A 67 -4.64 -8.75 7.44
CA TYR A 67 -5.12 -9.36 6.19
C TYR A 67 -6.08 -8.45 5.42
N SER A 68 -7.00 -7.76 6.10
CA SER A 68 -7.95 -6.85 5.44
C SER A 68 -7.25 -5.66 4.79
N GLU A 69 -6.22 -5.09 5.43
CA GLU A 69 -5.45 -4.00 4.83
C GLU A 69 -4.51 -4.50 3.72
N PHE A 70 -3.99 -5.73 3.83
CA PHE A 70 -3.21 -6.34 2.75
C PHE A 70 -4.06 -6.61 1.51
N GLU A 71 -5.30 -7.06 1.67
CA GLU A 71 -6.28 -7.23 0.58
C GLU A 71 -6.49 -5.91 -0.17
N LYS A 72 -6.73 -4.79 0.55
CA LYS A 72 -6.85 -3.45 -0.06
C LYS A 72 -5.59 -3.03 -0.82
N ALA A 73 -4.41 -3.40 -0.32
CA ALA A 73 -3.15 -3.11 -1.00
C ALA A 73 -2.99 -3.91 -2.29
N LEU A 74 -3.51 -5.14 -2.35
CA LEU A 74 -3.51 -5.96 -3.56
C LEU A 74 -4.48 -5.43 -4.62
N ASP A 75 -5.65 -4.92 -4.20
CA ASP A 75 -6.62 -4.28 -5.11
C ASP A 75 -6.11 -2.96 -5.73
N PHE A 76 -5.08 -2.36 -5.13
CA PHE A 76 -4.45 -1.14 -5.63
C PHE A 76 -3.48 -1.38 -6.79
N PHE A 77 -2.89 -2.58 -6.88
CA PHE A 77 -1.95 -2.94 -7.95
C PHE A 77 -2.65 -3.25 -9.27
#